data_AF-A0A971YQZ9-F1
#
_entry.id   AF-A0A971YQZ9-F1
#
_cell.length_a   1.000
_cell.length_b   1.000
_cell.length_c   1.000
_cell.angle_alpha   90.00
_cell.angle_beta   90.00
_cell.angle_gamma   90.00
#
_symmetry.space_group_name_H-M   'P 1'
#
loop_
_entity.id
_entity.type
_entity.pdbx_description
1 polymer ?
#
loop_
_entity_poly.entity_id
_entity_poly.type
_entity_poly.pdbx_seq_one_letter_code
_entity_poly.pdbx_strand_id
1 'polypeptide(L)' 'MGNYICMRCGQETNNPHFDLVSGTVSCPICLEQEGVFLGKLKSNGEHQDSGGDSR' A
#
# COMPACT_ATOMS: atom_id res chain seq x y z
N MET A 1 -25.19 2.74 -11.60
CA MET A 1 -24.37 2.73 -10.37
C MET A 1 -23.35 3.84 -10.48
N GLY A 2 -23.21 4.70 -9.47
CA GLY A 2 -22.15 5.71 -9.44
C GLY A 2 -20.86 5.07 -8.93
N ASN A 3 -19.77 5.22 -9.67
CA ASN A 3 -18.45 4.78 -9.20
C ASN A 3 -17.83 5.88 -8.32
N TYR A 4 -17.05 5.47 -7.34
CA TYR A 4 -16.29 6.40 -6.50
C TYR A 4 -15.04 6.85 -7.23
N ILE A 5 -14.89 8.16 -7.43
CA ILE A 5 -13.67 8.76 -8.00
C ILE A 5 -12.79 9.23 -6.85
N CYS A 6 -11.59 8.66 -6.74
CA CYS A 6 -10.66 9.05 -5.72
C CYS A 6 -10.10 10.45 -5.97
N MET A 7 -10.30 11.36 -5.02
CA MET A 7 -9.76 12.72 -5.10
C MET A 7 -8.24 12.82 -4.92
N ARG A 8 -7.57 11.76 -4.43
CA ARG A 8 -6.11 11.74 -4.26
C ARG A 8 -5.38 11.38 -5.56
N CYS A 9 -5.83 10.31 -6.22
CA CYS A 9 -5.15 9.76 -7.40
C CYS A 9 -5.94 9.88 -8.71
N GLY A 10 -7.19 10.36 -8.65
CA GLY A 10 -8.07 10.52 -9.80
C GLY A 10 -8.65 9.20 -10.34
N GLN A 11 -8.34 8.06 -9.72
CA GLN A 11 -8.79 6.75 -10.19
C GLN A 11 -10.24 6.47 -9.79
N GLU A 12 -10.98 5.84 -10.70
CA GLU A 12 -12.35 5.38 -10.49
C GLU A 12 -12.35 3.95 -9.90
N THR A 13 -13.20 3.70 -8.91
CA THR A 13 -13.38 2.36 -8.33
C THR A 13 -14.85 2.12 -7.98
N ASN A 14 -15.29 0.88 -8.16
CA ASN A 14 -16.61 0.42 -7.77
C ASN A 14 -16.63 -0.17 -6.36
N ASN A 15 -15.48 -0.26 -5.68
CA ASN A 15 -15.33 -0.88 -4.36
C ASN A 15 -14.40 -0.05 -3.46
N PRO A 16 -14.82 1.15 -3.03
CA PRO A 16 -14.06 1.92 -2.05
C PRO A 16 -14.00 1.19 -0.70
N HIS A 17 -12.90 1.37 0.03
CA HIS A 17 -12.72 0.79 1.35
C HIS A 17 -13.38 1.67 2.41
N PHE A 18 -14.34 1.12 3.14
CA PHE A 18 -15.00 1.80 4.26
C PHE A 18 -14.42 1.33 5.59
N ASP A 19 -13.82 2.26 6.33
CA ASP A 19 -13.39 2.00 7.70
C ASP A 19 -14.55 2.28 8.66
N LEU A 20 -15.07 1.23 9.29
CA LEU A 20 -16.17 1.31 10.26
C LEU A 20 -15.74 1.91 11.61
N VAL A 21 -14.44 1.93 11.91
CA VAL A 21 -13.91 2.49 13.17
C VAL A 21 -13.86 4.02 13.08
N SER A 22 -13.32 4.55 11.98
CA SER A 22 -13.22 6.01 11.78
C SER A 22 -14.39 6.63 11.00
N GLY A 23 -15.20 5.81 10.32
CA GLY A 23 -16.23 6.30 9.40
C GLY A 23 -15.67 6.86 8.09
N THR A 24 -14.41 6.57 7.76
CA THR A 24 -13.71 7.14 6.59
C THR A 24 -13.82 6.24 5.37
N VAL A 25 -13.98 6.87 4.19
CA VAL A 25 -13.92 6.20 2.88
C VAL A 25 -12.55 6.41 2.25
N SER A 26 -11.87 5.31 1.92
CA SER A 26 -10.52 5.31 1.38
C SER A 26 -10.47 4.64 0.01
N CYS A 27 -9.59 5.14 -0.87
CA CYS A 27 -9.34 4.50 -2.15
C CYS A 27 -8.44 3.27 -1.95
N PRO A 28 -8.86 2.06 -2.38
CA PRO A 28 -8.07 0.84 -2.21
C PRO A 28 -6.71 0.93 -2.92
N ILE A 29 -6.65 1.61 -4.07
CA ILE A 29 -5.41 1.79 -4.84
C ILE A 29 -4.40 2.63 -4.05
N CYS A 30 -4.85 3.72 -3.42
CA CYS A 30 -3.98 4.53 -2.56
C CYS A 30 -3.52 3.76 -1.32
N LEU A 31 -4.41 2.99 -0.70
CA LEU A 31 -4.09 2.17 0.47
C LEU A 31 -3.03 1.10 0.14
N GLU A 32 -3.16 0.42 -1.00
CA GLU A 32 -2.15 -0.55 -1.45
C GLU A 32 -0.80 0.12 -1.72
N GLN A 33 -0.78 1.30 -2.36
CA GLN A 33 0.47 2.03 -2.60
C GLN A 33 1.15 2.48 -1.31
N GLU A 34 0.38 2.95 -0.32
CA GLU A 34 0.90 3.30 1.02
C GLU A 34 1.46 2.05 1.73
N GLY A 35 0.74 0.92 1.66
CA GLY A 35 1.22 -0.37 2.20
C GLY A 35 2.49 -0.89 1.52
N VAL A 36 2.59 -0.74 0.20
CA VAL A 36 3.79 -1.12 -0.57
C VAL A 36 4.97 -0.19 -0.24
N PHE A 37 4.74 1.09 -0.04
CA PHE A 37 5.78 2.03 0.36
C PHE A 37 6.34 1.70 1.75
N LEU A 38 5.47 1.36 2.71
CA LEU A 38 5.88 0.92 4.05
C LEU A 38 6.59 -0.45 4.03
N GLY A 39 6.17 -1.38 3.16
CA GLY A 39 6.85 -2.66 2.95
C GLY A 39 8.25 -2.51 2.36
N LYS A 40 8.46 -1.55 1.45
CA LYS A 40 9.77 -1.27 0.85
C LYS A 40 10.73 -0.55 1.79
N LEU A 41 10.24 0.30 2.68
CA LEU A 41 11.04 0.89 3.76
C LEU A 41 11.54 -0.16 4.76
N LYS A 42 10.76 -1.23 5.01
CA LYS A 42 11.18 -2.33 5.88
C LYS A 42 12.18 -3.29 5.22
N SER A 43 12.29 -3.31 3.89
CA SER A 43 13.23 -4.18 3.17
C SER A 43 14.64 -3.60 3.05
N ASN A 44 14.90 -2.40 3.56
CA ASN A 44 16.23 -1.77 3.49
C ASN A 44 17.03 -1.88 4.81
N GLY A 45 16.61 -2.76 5.72
CA GLY A 45 17.19 -2.94 7.05
C GLY A 45 17.87 -4.29 7.31
N GLU A 46 18.02 -5.17 6.31
CA GLU A 46 18.69 -6.47 6.48
C GLU A 46 19.53 -6.80 5.24
N HIS A 47 20.65 -6.09 5.04
CA HIS A 47 21.75 -6.64 4.25
C HIS A 47 22.45 -7.68 5.12
N GLN A 48 21.97 -8.92 5.05
CA GLN A 48 22.70 -10.09 5.52
C GLN A 48 23.90 -10.28 4.59
N ASP A 49 25.07 -9.80 5.00
CA ASP A 49 26.35 -10.25 4.46
C ASP A 49 26.58 -11.69 4.95
N SER A 50 25.99 -12.62 4.21
CA SER A 50 26.25 -14.06 4.32
C SER A 50 27.13 -14.47 3.15
N GLY A 51 28.38 -14.00 3.13
CA GLY A 51 29.41 -14.43 2.20
C GLY A 51 30.26 -15.54 2.81
N GLY A 52 29.77 -16.79 2.78
CA GLY A 52 30.60 -17.96 2.97
C GLY A 52 30.88 -18.63 1.62
N ASP A 53 32.15 -18.64 1.18
CA ASP A 53 32.68 -19.74 0.39
C ASP A 53 34.18 -19.93 0.67
N SER A 54 34.55 -21.20 0.81
CA SER A 54 35.87 -21.68 1.21
C SER A 54 36.79 -21.83 0.00
N ARG A 55 38.01 -21.29 0.07
CA ARG A 55 39.21 -21.97 -0.44
C ARG A 55 40.48 -21.39 0.13
#